data_AF-A0A3E2NBI4-F1
#
_entry.id   AF-A0A3E2NBI4-F1
#
_cell.length_a   1.000
_cell.length_b   1.000
_cell.length_c   1.000
_cell.angle_alpha   90.00
_cell.angle_beta   90.00
_cell.angle_gamma   90.00
#
_symmetry.space_group_name_H-M   'P 1'
#
loop_
_entity.id
_entity.type
_entity.pdbx_description
1 polymer ?
#
loop_
_entity_poly.entity_id
_entity_poly.type
_entity_poly.pdbx_seq_one_letter_code
_entity_poly.pdbx_strand_id
1 'polypeptide(L)'
;MGIKRLEGDFSPVEIRGYTSKSIQTYSDYAVIAINESHKVIAVGKAAYQYVDAIESVDMGEISVYSTFKRNVVAEFFETVTVVKLIFKNILPGIIYKIFKPTVAVCIPFELTGVEIKAFQDVFYAAGARKVNIFKLEFEDIKRELAKNYSIVIGIIPNKL
;
A
#
# COMPACT_ATOMS: atom_id res chain seq x y z
N MET A 1 -17.89 -6.38 -26.25
CA MET A 1 -16.43 -6.61 -26.34
C MET A 1 -15.84 -5.81 -25.20
N GLY A 2 -15.29 -6.47 -24.17
CA GLY A 2 -14.83 -5.81 -22.96
C GLY A 2 -14.35 -6.85 -21.96
N ILE A 3 -13.18 -7.43 -22.23
CA ILE A 3 -12.56 -8.40 -21.32
C ILE A 3 -11.75 -7.58 -20.30
N LYS A 4 -12.24 -7.49 -19.06
CA LYS A 4 -11.46 -6.99 -17.92
C LYS A 4 -10.28 -7.94 -17.71
N ARG A 5 -9.05 -7.40 -17.75
CA ARG A 5 -7.82 -8.20 -17.64
C ARG A 5 -7.26 -8.04 -16.24
N LEU A 6 -7.29 -9.11 -15.45
CA LEU A 6 -6.34 -9.25 -14.34
C LEU A 6 -4.98 -9.47 -14.98
N GLU A 7 -4.04 -8.55 -14.75
CA GLU A 7 -2.67 -8.78 -15.18
C GLU A 7 -2.05 -9.92 -14.36
N GLY A 8 -1.24 -10.75 -15.02
CA GLY A 8 -0.84 -12.07 -14.53
C GLY A 8 -0.28 -12.10 -13.10
N ASP A 9 -0.54 -13.22 -12.41
CA ASP A 9 -0.16 -13.47 -10.99
C ASP A 9 -0.69 -12.40 -10.02
N PHE A 10 -1.95 -11.98 -10.22
CA PHE A 10 -2.63 -11.02 -9.34
C PHE A 10 -2.68 -11.57 -7.90
N SER A 11 -1.84 -11.00 -7.05
CA SER A 11 -1.81 -11.30 -5.62
C SER A 11 -1.87 -9.98 -4.83
N PRO A 12 -3.03 -9.64 -4.24
CA PRO A 12 -3.18 -8.40 -3.48
C PRO A 12 -2.37 -8.49 -2.18
N VAL A 13 -1.49 -7.52 -1.97
CA VAL A 13 -0.80 -7.36 -0.68
C VAL A 13 -1.65 -6.47 0.22
N GLU A 14 -2.00 -6.94 1.41
CA GLU A 14 -2.67 -6.11 2.41
C GLU A 14 -1.62 -5.19 3.07
N ILE A 15 -1.94 -3.91 3.15
CA ILE A 15 -1.17 -2.93 3.91
C ILE A 15 -2.00 -2.49 5.10
N ARG A 16 -1.41 -2.63 6.30
CA ARG A 16 -1.99 -2.14 7.55
C ARG A 16 -1.25 -0.92 8.05
N GLY A 17 -1.97 -0.03 8.73
CA GLY A 17 -1.46 1.23 9.23
C GLY A 17 -1.91 1.50 10.65
N TYR A 18 -0.99 1.96 11.49
CA TYR A 18 -1.26 2.32 12.88
C TYR A 18 -0.57 3.63 13.25
N THR A 19 -1.23 4.42 14.08
CA THR A 19 -0.68 5.63 14.70
C THR A 19 -1.13 5.69 16.15
N SER A 20 -0.30 6.22 17.06
CA SER A 20 -0.66 6.40 18.47
C SER A 20 -1.83 7.37 18.69
N LYS A 21 -2.21 8.13 17.65
CA LYS A 21 -3.37 9.04 17.65
C LYS A 21 -4.71 8.36 17.38
N SER A 22 -4.71 7.09 16.97
CA SER A 22 -5.92 6.31 16.69
C SER A 22 -5.84 4.93 17.33
N ILE A 23 -6.95 4.46 17.91
CA ILE A 23 -7.04 3.08 18.42
C ILE A 23 -7.23 2.10 17.26
N GLN A 24 -7.90 2.52 16.19
CA GLN A 24 -8.22 1.68 15.05
C GLN A 24 -7.02 1.54 14.11
N THR A 25 -6.76 0.30 13.69
CA THR A 25 -5.80 0.00 12.62
C THR A 25 -6.47 0.23 11.27
N TYR A 26 -5.83 1.03 10.43
CA TYR A 26 -6.19 1.18 9.03
C TYR A 26 -5.77 -0.07 8.25
N SER A 27 -6.58 -0.51 7.29
CA SER A 27 -6.27 -1.66 6.44
C SER A 27 -6.74 -1.36 5.02
N ASP A 28 -5.90 -1.67 4.05
CA ASP A 28 -6.15 -1.47 2.63
C ASP A 28 -5.35 -2.47 1.78
N TYR A 29 -5.54 -2.47 0.46
CA TYR A 29 -4.78 -3.31 -0.48
C TYR A 29 -3.83 -2.49 -1.34
N ALA A 30 -2.69 -3.07 -1.69
CA ALA A 30 -1.73 -2.44 -2.59
C ALA A 30 -2.09 -2.63 -4.07
N VAL A 31 -3.32 -2.28 -4.44
CA VAL A 31 -3.94 -2.55 -5.75
C VAL A 31 -4.34 -1.24 -6.41
N ILE A 32 -4.21 -1.17 -7.74
CA ILE A 32 -4.65 -0.05 -8.56
C ILE A 32 -5.57 -0.55 -9.67
N ALA A 33 -6.58 0.28 -10.00
CA ALA A 33 -7.37 0.15 -11.21
C ALA A 33 -7.05 1.33 -12.14
N ILE A 34 -6.78 1.02 -13.41
CA ILE A 34 -6.54 1.99 -14.48
C ILE A 34 -7.52 1.80 -15.63
N ASN A 35 -7.76 2.85 -16.41
CA ASN A 35 -8.44 2.75 -17.69
C ASN A 35 -7.46 2.51 -18.86
N GLU A 36 -7.98 2.37 -20.07
CA GLU A 36 -7.22 2.23 -21.34
C GLU A 36 -6.16 3.32 -21.57
N SER A 37 -6.38 4.53 -21.05
CA SER A 37 -5.41 5.63 -21.14
C SER A 37 -4.35 5.60 -20.03
N HIS A 38 -4.22 4.49 -19.30
CA HIS A 38 -3.37 4.33 -18.12
C HIS A 38 -3.63 5.32 -16.99
N LYS A 39 -4.82 5.92 -16.95
CA LYS A 39 -5.20 6.83 -15.86
C LYS A 39 -5.69 6.00 -14.67
N VAL A 40 -5.11 6.27 -13.50
CA VAL A 40 -5.60 5.72 -12.21
C VAL A 40 -7.03 6.18 -11.98
N ILE A 41 -7.95 5.23 -11.90
CA ILE A 41 -9.37 5.48 -11.60
C ILE A 41 -9.74 5.11 -10.17
N ALA A 42 -9.05 4.12 -9.59
CA ALA A 42 -9.22 3.72 -8.19
C ALA A 42 -7.92 3.13 -7.65
N VAL A 43 -7.80 3.11 -6.33
CA VAL A 43 -6.67 2.57 -5.57
C VAL A 43 -7.20 1.84 -4.34
N GLY A 44 -6.44 0.92 -3.77
CA GLY A 44 -6.83 0.27 -2.53
C GLY A 44 -7.97 -0.73 -2.68
N LYS A 45 -8.78 -0.86 -1.63
CA LYS A 45 -10.01 -1.63 -1.57
C LYS A 45 -11.01 -1.19 -2.65
N ALA A 46 -11.03 0.10 -3.01
CA ALA A 46 -11.85 0.57 -4.11
C ALA A 46 -11.39 0.03 -5.46
N ALA A 47 -10.07 -0.09 -5.70
CA ALA A 47 -9.56 -0.78 -6.88
C ALA A 47 -9.85 -2.29 -6.83
N TYR A 48 -9.69 -2.90 -5.65
CA TYR A 48 -9.96 -4.32 -5.43
C TYR A 48 -11.44 -4.68 -5.71
N GLN A 49 -12.38 -3.81 -5.41
CA GLN A 49 -13.81 -4.01 -5.75
C GLN A 49 -14.07 -4.15 -7.26
N TYR A 50 -13.19 -3.62 -8.12
CA TYR A 50 -13.30 -3.86 -9.56
C TYR A 50 -12.96 -5.30 -9.95
N VAL A 51 -12.22 -6.05 -9.10
CA VAL A 51 -12.01 -7.49 -9.24
C VAL A 51 -13.31 -8.25 -8.94
N ASP A 52 -13.99 -7.89 -7.85
CA ASP A 52 -15.25 -8.55 -7.46
C ASP A 52 -16.39 -8.21 -8.44
N ALA A 53 -16.37 -7.01 -9.03
CA ALA A 53 -17.34 -6.56 -10.04
C ALA A 53 -17.09 -7.10 -11.47
N ILE A 54 -16.19 -8.08 -11.63
CA ILE A 54 -15.90 -8.72 -12.92
C ILE A 54 -17.12 -9.52 -13.44
N GLU A 55 -18.03 -9.95 -12.57
CA GLU A 55 -19.18 -10.79 -12.98
C GLU A 55 -20.41 -10.04 -13.50
N SER A 56 -20.56 -8.72 -13.35
CA SER A 56 -21.89 -8.07 -13.47
C SER A 56 -22.03 -6.77 -14.26
N VAL A 57 -20.95 -6.13 -14.78
CA VAL A 57 -21.10 -4.80 -15.44
C VAL A 57 -20.13 -4.58 -16.61
N ASP A 58 -20.68 -4.20 -17.76
CA ASP A 58 -19.97 -3.71 -18.96
C ASP A 58 -19.41 -2.30 -18.69
N MET A 59 -18.13 -2.21 -18.33
CA MET A 59 -17.45 -0.97 -17.89
C MET A 59 -16.14 -0.72 -18.67
N GLY A 60 -16.14 -0.79 -20.00
CA GLY A 60 -14.91 -0.55 -20.82
C GLY A 60 -13.72 -1.45 -20.45
N GLU A 61 -12.52 -1.22 -21.01
CA GLU A 61 -11.32 -1.94 -20.56
C GLU A 61 -10.72 -1.25 -19.32
N ILE A 62 -11.08 -1.77 -18.14
CA ILE A 62 -10.42 -1.46 -16.87
C ILE A 62 -9.44 -2.58 -16.56
N SER A 63 -8.19 -2.23 -16.30
CA SER A 63 -7.16 -3.16 -15.84
C SER A 63 -6.93 -2.98 -14.35
N VAL A 64 -6.87 -4.09 -13.62
CA VAL A 64 -6.59 -4.10 -12.18
C VAL A 64 -5.35 -4.94 -11.93
N TYR A 65 -4.39 -4.39 -11.20
CA TYR A 65 -3.17 -5.10 -10.85
C TYR A 65 -2.66 -4.73 -9.45
N SER A 66 -1.91 -5.67 -8.87
CA SER A 66 -1.18 -5.45 -7.62
C SER A 66 0.09 -4.66 -7.92
N THR A 67 0.37 -3.64 -7.12
CA THR A 67 1.62 -2.86 -7.22
C THR A 67 2.83 -3.61 -6.66
N PHE A 68 2.58 -4.78 -6.08
CA PHE A 68 3.58 -5.72 -5.61
C PHE A 68 3.55 -7.00 -6.43
N LYS A 69 4.73 -7.57 -6.66
CA LYS A 69 4.88 -8.92 -7.23
C LYS A 69 5.73 -9.75 -6.29
N ARG A 70 5.25 -10.92 -5.87
CA ARG A 70 5.94 -11.76 -4.87
C ARG A 70 6.39 -10.97 -3.62
N ASN A 71 5.51 -10.09 -3.15
CA ASN A 71 5.72 -9.22 -1.98
C ASN A 71 6.80 -8.14 -2.11
N VAL A 72 7.38 -7.89 -3.29
CA VAL A 72 8.30 -6.78 -3.54
C VAL A 72 7.66 -5.70 -4.41
N VAL A 73 8.14 -4.47 -4.30
CA VAL A 73 7.67 -3.33 -5.10
C VAL A 73 7.94 -3.63 -6.58
N ALA A 74 6.87 -3.79 -7.36
CA ALA A 74 6.95 -4.04 -8.79
C ALA A 74 6.70 -2.77 -9.60
N GLU A 75 5.73 -1.96 -9.18
CA GLU A 75 5.28 -0.76 -9.90
C GLU A 75 5.52 0.49 -9.05
N PHE A 76 6.67 1.13 -9.24
CA PHE A 76 7.15 2.15 -8.30
C PHE A 76 6.19 3.34 -8.13
N PHE A 77 5.74 3.96 -9.23
CA PHE A 77 4.91 5.18 -9.17
C PHE A 77 3.51 4.89 -8.62
N GLU A 78 3.00 3.72 -8.92
CA GLU A 78 1.73 3.17 -8.49
C GLU A 78 1.78 2.85 -7.00
N THR A 79 2.83 2.16 -6.52
CA THR A 79 3.03 1.93 -5.08
C THR A 79 3.16 3.26 -4.32
N VAL A 80 3.87 4.26 -4.87
CA VAL A 80 3.93 5.61 -4.29
C VAL A 80 2.53 6.23 -4.18
N THR A 81 1.68 6.06 -5.19
CA THR A 81 0.29 6.56 -5.19
C THR A 81 -0.54 5.88 -4.11
N VAL A 82 -0.42 4.56 -3.95
CA VAL A 82 -1.05 3.81 -2.86
C VAL A 82 -0.58 4.32 -1.51
N VAL A 83 0.74 4.45 -1.28
CA VAL A 83 1.27 4.88 0.02
C VAL A 83 0.86 6.32 0.36
N LYS A 84 0.78 7.22 -0.63
CA LYS A 84 0.22 8.57 -0.43
C LYS A 84 -1.22 8.54 0.07
N LEU A 85 -2.06 7.68 -0.50
CA LEU A 85 -3.43 7.47 -0.03
C LEU A 85 -3.44 6.99 1.43
N ILE A 86 -2.60 6.01 1.75
CA ILE A 86 -2.47 5.45 3.10
C ILE A 86 -2.08 6.54 4.11
N PHE A 87 -1.05 7.34 3.81
CA PHE A 87 -0.67 8.46 4.68
C PHE A 87 -1.81 9.45 4.87
N LYS A 88 -2.53 9.80 3.79
CA LYS A 88 -3.68 10.70 3.84
C LYS A 88 -4.83 10.16 4.72
N ASN A 89 -5.05 8.85 4.70
CA ASN A 89 -6.14 8.22 5.44
C ASN A 89 -5.80 7.93 6.91
N ILE A 90 -4.52 7.66 7.21
CA ILE A 90 -4.07 7.42 8.60
C ILE A 90 -3.83 8.73 9.34
N LEU A 91 -3.24 9.73 8.69
CA LEU A 91 -2.95 11.02 9.32
C LEU A 91 -4.16 11.95 9.22
N PRO A 92 -4.65 12.49 10.34
CA PRO A 92 -5.86 13.30 10.33
C PRO A 92 -5.60 14.67 9.65
N GLY A 93 -6.42 14.98 8.65
CA GLY A 93 -6.66 16.32 8.11
C GLY A 93 -5.40 17.18 7.91
N ILE A 94 -5.30 18.27 8.69
CA ILE A 94 -4.23 19.28 8.55
C ILE A 94 -2.83 18.70 8.80
N ILE A 95 -2.71 17.65 9.61
CA ILE A 95 -1.42 17.06 9.99
C ILE A 95 -0.72 16.48 8.76
N TYR A 96 -1.46 15.79 7.88
CA TYR A 96 -0.94 15.24 6.63
C TYR A 96 -0.35 16.33 5.72
N LYS A 97 -0.90 17.55 5.74
CA LYS A 97 -0.49 18.65 4.86
C LYS A 97 0.74 19.41 5.37
N ILE A 98 0.94 19.45 6.69
CA ILE A 98 1.96 20.29 7.32
C ILE A 98 3.17 19.47 7.77
N PHE A 99 3.00 18.20 8.13
CA PHE A 99 4.05 17.37 8.70
C PHE A 99 4.36 16.14 7.85
N LYS A 100 5.64 15.98 7.51
CA LYS A 100 6.16 14.74 6.91
C LYS A 100 6.35 13.66 7.98
N PRO A 101 5.67 12.50 7.89
CA PRO A 101 5.70 11.49 8.95
C PRO A 101 7.05 10.79 9.05
N THR A 102 7.42 10.35 10.26
CA THR A 102 8.41 9.27 10.42
C THR A 102 7.68 7.94 10.36
N VAL A 103 8.21 7.00 9.59
CA VAL A 103 7.52 5.75 9.25
C VAL A 103 8.38 4.56 9.65
N ALA A 104 7.80 3.66 10.43
CA ALA A 104 8.32 2.31 10.61
C ALA A 104 7.55 1.37 9.69
N VAL A 105 8.25 0.50 8.96
CA VAL A 105 7.67 -0.48 8.05
C VAL A 105 8.02 -1.87 8.53
N CYS A 106 7.02 -2.63 8.96
CA CYS A 106 7.14 -4.01 9.40
C CYS A 106 6.94 -4.94 8.20
N ILE A 107 7.98 -5.71 7.89
CA ILE A 107 8.00 -6.68 6.79
C ILE A 107 8.51 -8.01 7.36
N PRO A 108 7.65 -9.02 7.57
CA PRO A 108 8.04 -10.22 8.33
C PRO A 108 8.91 -11.22 7.54
N PHE A 109 9.23 -10.93 6.28
CA PHE A 109 9.99 -11.79 5.39
C PHE A 109 11.37 -11.20 5.04
N GLU A 110 12.24 -12.05 4.51
CA GLU A 110 13.58 -11.64 4.08
C GLU A 110 13.52 -10.78 2.81
N LEU A 111 14.35 -9.74 2.80
CA LEU A 111 14.54 -8.85 1.67
C LEU A 111 16.03 -8.65 1.44
N THR A 112 16.42 -8.61 0.17
CA THR A 112 17.74 -8.17 -0.27
C THR A 112 17.91 -6.67 -0.03
N GLY A 113 19.16 -6.19 -0.03
CA GLY A 113 19.44 -4.76 0.13
C GLY A 113 18.78 -3.88 -0.94
N VAL A 114 18.61 -4.39 -2.17
CA VAL A 114 17.92 -3.68 -3.25
C VAL A 114 16.43 -3.58 -2.99
N GLU A 115 15.80 -4.64 -2.51
CA GLU A 115 14.36 -4.63 -2.19
C GLU A 115 14.07 -3.72 -0.99
N ILE A 116 14.89 -3.79 0.07
CA ILE A 116 14.83 -2.86 1.22
C ILE A 116 14.90 -1.41 0.73
N LYS A 117 15.83 -1.12 -0.19
CA LYS A 117 15.99 0.21 -0.76
C LYS A 117 14.77 0.63 -1.58
N ALA A 118 14.21 -0.25 -2.40
CA ALA A 118 13.00 0.02 -3.18
C ALA A 118 11.80 0.38 -2.27
N PHE A 119 11.59 -0.37 -1.18
CA PHE A 119 10.58 -0.03 -0.18
C PHE A 119 10.83 1.36 0.42
N GLN A 120 12.06 1.64 0.87
CA GLN A 120 12.40 2.95 1.44
C GLN A 120 12.11 4.09 0.45
N ASP A 121 12.53 3.95 -0.79
CA ASP A 121 12.38 4.97 -1.82
C ASP A 121 10.91 5.26 -2.13
N VAL A 122 10.04 4.24 -2.12
CA VAL A 122 8.59 4.43 -2.23
C VAL A 122 8.06 5.30 -1.08
N PHE A 123 8.39 4.99 0.17
CA PHE A 123 7.89 5.76 1.32
C PHE A 123 8.44 7.19 1.33
N TYR A 124 9.71 7.39 0.94
CA TYR A 124 10.29 8.73 0.78
C TYR A 124 9.60 9.53 -0.33
N ALA A 125 9.38 8.93 -1.50
CA ALA A 125 8.65 9.54 -2.61
C ALA A 125 7.18 9.84 -2.27
N ALA A 126 6.59 9.06 -1.36
CA ALA A 126 5.26 9.32 -0.80
C ALA A 126 5.23 10.44 0.25
N GLY A 127 6.38 10.98 0.66
CA GLY A 127 6.49 12.15 1.54
C GLY A 127 6.94 11.84 2.97
N ALA A 128 7.42 10.63 3.26
CA ALA A 128 8.01 10.32 4.55
C ALA A 128 9.29 11.15 4.80
N ARG A 129 9.49 11.58 6.04
CA ARG A 129 10.71 12.26 6.49
C ARG A 129 11.84 11.27 6.80
N LYS A 130 11.48 10.14 7.39
CA LYS A 130 12.39 9.06 7.81
C LYS A 130 11.67 7.73 7.66
N VAL A 131 12.36 6.73 7.13
CA VAL A 131 11.82 5.38 6.91
C VAL A 131 12.78 4.37 7.52
N ASN A 132 12.26 3.50 8.38
CA ASN A 132 12.99 2.37 8.93
C ASN A 132 12.22 1.09 8.66
N ILE A 133 12.90 0.08 8.10
CA ILE A 133 12.32 -1.24 7.84
C ILE A 133 12.71 -2.15 9.00
N PHE A 134 11.73 -2.89 9.51
CA PHE A 134 11.87 -3.84 10.59
C PHE A 134 11.40 -5.22 10.13
N LYS A 135 12.23 -6.23 10.36
CA LYS A 135 11.86 -7.62 10.08
C LYS A 135 11.07 -8.21 11.26
N LEU A 136 9.89 -7.67 11.49
CA LEU A 136 9.03 -7.99 12.64
C LEU A 136 7.57 -8.09 12.18
N GLU A 137 6.79 -8.86 12.91
CA GLU A 137 5.34 -8.92 12.71
C GLU A 137 4.67 -7.62 13.16
N PHE A 138 3.78 -7.09 12.32
CA PHE A 138 3.15 -5.80 12.54
C PHE A 138 2.31 -5.77 13.81
N GLU A 139 1.47 -6.78 14.04
CA GLU A 139 0.54 -6.79 15.16
C GLU A 139 1.26 -6.82 16.52
N ASP A 140 2.40 -7.50 16.59
CA ASP A 140 3.16 -7.69 17.83
C ASP A 140 3.86 -6.40 18.28
N ILE A 141 4.32 -5.57 17.34
CA ILE A 141 5.22 -4.44 17.65
C ILE A 141 4.63 -3.05 17.38
N LYS A 142 3.48 -2.94 16.69
CA LYS A 142 2.96 -1.62 16.25
C LYS A 142 2.82 -0.58 17.35
N ARG A 143 2.43 -0.99 18.56
CA ARG A 143 2.26 -0.06 19.70
C ARG A 143 3.59 0.43 20.24
N GLU A 144 4.61 -0.41 20.26
CA GLU A 144 5.95 -0.04 20.72
C GLU A 144 6.60 0.92 19.72
N LEU A 145 6.55 0.61 18.43
CA LEU A 145 7.11 1.47 17.40
C LEU A 145 6.37 2.82 17.33
N ALA A 146 5.06 2.87 17.55
CA ALA A 146 4.29 4.11 17.56
C ALA A 146 4.65 5.10 18.68
N LYS A 147 5.51 4.71 19.65
CA LYS A 147 6.12 5.63 20.62
C LYS A 147 7.18 6.54 19.96
N ASN A 148 7.86 6.04 18.93
CA ASN A 148 9.01 6.69 18.29
C ASN A 148 8.75 7.09 16.82
N TYR A 149 7.71 6.53 16.20
CA TYR A 149 7.34 6.78 14.81
C TYR A 149 5.92 7.36 14.71
N SER A 150 5.72 8.30 13.78
CA SER A 150 4.41 8.90 13.53
C SER A 150 3.39 7.89 12.99
N ILE A 151 3.88 6.97 12.15
CA ILE A 151 3.10 5.90 11.51
C ILE A 151 3.90 4.61 11.59
N VAL A 152 3.21 3.51 11.89
CA VAL A 152 3.72 2.15 11.70
C VAL A 152 2.90 1.49 10.59
N ILE A 153 3.57 0.93 9.60
CA ILE A 153 2.97 0.27 8.45
C ILE A 153 3.36 -1.20 8.48
N GLY A 154 2.40 -2.10 8.32
CA GLY A 154 2.61 -3.53 8.14
C GLY A 154 2.38 -3.92 6.69
N ILE A 155 3.35 -4.59 6.07
CA ILE A 155 3.18 -5.25 4.78
C ILE A 155 2.82 -6.70 5.08
N ILE A 156 1.57 -7.07 4.84
CA ILE A 156 1.04 -8.39 5.18
C ILE A 156 1.12 -9.25 3.91
N PRO A 157 2.03 -10.24 3.86
CA PRO A 157 2.13 -11.12 2.71
C PRO A 157 0.83 -11.91 2.57
N ASN A 158 0.43 -12.15 1.32
CA ASN A 158 -0.69 -13.02 1.04
C ASN A 158 -0.31 -14.45 1.47
N LYS A 159 -1.17 -15.13 2.23
CA LYS A 159 -0.96 -16.56 2.52
C LYS A 159 -1.21 -17.30 1.21
N LEU A 160 -0.15 -17.80 0.58
CA LEU A 160 -0.22 -18.74 -0.55
C LEU A 160 -0.99 -20.00 -0.15
#